data_AF-A0A6B3I5R3-F1
#
_entry.id   AF-A0A6B3I5R3-F1
#
_cell.length_a   1.000
_cell.length_b   1.000
_cell.length_c   1.000
_cell.angle_alpha   90.00
_cell.angle_beta   90.00
_cell.angle_gamma   90.00
#
_symmetry.space_group_name_H-M   'P 1'
#
loop_
_entity.id
_entity.type
_entity.pdbx_description
1 polymer ?
#
loop_
_entity_poly.entity_id
_entity_poly.type
_entity_poly.pdbx_seq_one_letter_code
_entity_poly.pdbx_strand_id
1 'polypeptide(L)'
;HLDGNTYKVFVPAKRTNARGVSWNGTPQGTSIDLNQFYVVKPGATAATINQALSQGLNLLFTPGIYHVDQTINVNRADTVVLGLGLATIIPDNGVTAMKVADVDGVKLAGFLIDAGTVNSPTLLELGPQNSSADHSANPTSIQDVYVRIGGAGAGKATTSIAVHSDDVIIDHTWVWRADHGEGVGWETNRADY
;
A
#
# COMPACT_ATOMS: atom_id res chain seq x y z
N HIS A 1 -18.25 2.89 2.93
CA HIS A 1 -19.71 2.75 2.87
C HIS A 1 -20.36 3.86 3.69
N LEU A 2 -21.67 4.06 3.54
CA LEU A 2 -22.44 4.97 4.39
C LEU A 2 -23.16 4.17 5.46
N ASP A 3 -23.10 4.66 6.70
CA ASP A 3 -23.94 4.22 7.82
C ASP A 3 -24.77 5.44 8.24
N GLY A 4 -26.03 5.47 7.81
CA GLY A 4 -26.84 6.69 7.77
C GLY A 4 -26.16 7.76 6.90
N ASN A 5 -25.78 8.88 7.52
CA ASN A 5 -25.08 10.00 6.86
C ASN A 5 -23.57 10.02 7.14
N THR A 6 -23.03 8.97 7.77
CA THR A 6 -21.63 8.92 8.18
C THR A 6 -20.83 8.03 7.24
N TYR A 7 -19.71 8.54 6.72
CA TYR A 7 -18.76 7.73 5.96
C TYR A 7 -17.96 6.82 6.90
N LYS A 8 -17.88 5.54 6.56
CA LYS A 8 -17.10 4.53 7.26
C LYS A 8 -16.33 3.63 6.30
N VAL A 9 -15.24 3.04 6.77
CA VAL A 9 -14.49 1.99 6.06
C VAL A 9 -14.80 0.67 6.75
N PHE A 10 -15.35 -0.31 6.02
CA PHE A 10 -15.59 -1.64 6.55
C PHE A 10 -14.33 -2.49 6.33
N VAL A 11 -13.81 -3.08 7.40
CA VAL A 11 -12.66 -3.99 7.41
C VAL A 11 -13.19 -5.40 7.67
N PRO A 12 -13.31 -6.26 6.64
CA PRO A 12 -13.83 -7.62 6.82
C PRO A 12 -12.93 -8.46 7.73
N ALA A 13 -13.55 -9.34 8.52
CA ALA A 13 -12.82 -10.33 9.30
C ALA A 13 -12.18 -11.39 8.39
N LYS A 14 -10.98 -11.86 8.76
CA LYS A 14 -10.28 -12.95 8.07
C LYS A 14 -11.16 -14.20 8.02
N ARG A 15 -11.21 -14.87 6.87
CA ARG A 15 -11.87 -16.17 6.70
C ARG A 15 -10.84 -17.24 6.35
N THR A 16 -10.82 -18.33 7.10
CA THR A 16 -10.02 -19.53 6.81
C THR A 16 -10.88 -20.55 6.08
N ASN A 17 -10.31 -21.30 5.13
CA ASN A 17 -11.07 -22.27 4.30
C ASN A 17 -12.29 -21.63 3.62
N ALA A 18 -12.11 -20.39 3.14
CA ALA A 18 -13.20 -19.58 2.61
C ALA A 18 -13.77 -20.18 1.32
N ARG A 19 -15.10 -20.21 1.21
CA ARG A 19 -15.83 -20.56 -0.01
C ARG A 19 -17.06 -19.65 -0.15
N GLY A 20 -17.34 -19.25 -1.39
CA GLY A 20 -18.46 -18.37 -1.69
C GLY A 20 -18.27 -16.95 -1.14
N VAL A 21 -19.32 -16.16 -1.28
CA VAL A 21 -19.31 -14.73 -0.93
C VAL A 21 -19.27 -14.51 0.59
N SER A 22 -18.69 -13.40 1.02
CA SER A 22 -18.65 -13.00 2.45
C SER A 22 -19.93 -12.32 2.92
N TRP A 23 -20.78 -11.87 2.00
CA TRP A 23 -21.93 -11.01 2.24
C TRP A 23 -23.28 -11.73 2.16
N ASN A 24 -23.27 -13.07 2.19
CA ASN A 24 -24.51 -13.83 2.40
C ASN A 24 -24.92 -13.71 3.88
N GLY A 25 -25.68 -12.65 4.19
CA GLY A 25 -25.90 -12.18 5.56
C GLY A 25 -25.01 -10.99 5.91
N THR A 26 -24.94 -10.62 7.19
CA THR A 26 -24.05 -9.53 7.62
C THR A 26 -22.61 -10.04 7.64
N PRO A 27 -21.69 -9.50 6.82
CA PRO A 27 -20.30 -9.91 6.86
C PRO A 27 -19.70 -9.59 8.24
N GLN A 28 -18.92 -10.52 8.79
CA GLN A 28 -18.13 -10.23 10.00
C GLN A 28 -17.01 -9.26 9.67
N GLY A 29 -16.76 -8.30 10.57
CA GLY A 29 -15.76 -7.27 10.38
C GLY A 29 -16.03 -6.06 11.28
N THR A 30 -15.22 -5.03 11.11
CA THR A 30 -15.32 -3.78 11.88
C THR A 30 -15.50 -2.60 10.93
N SER A 31 -16.41 -1.69 11.27
CA SER A 31 -16.54 -0.40 10.57
C SER A 31 -15.77 0.68 11.32
N ILE A 32 -14.77 1.27 10.68
CA ILE A 32 -13.96 2.37 11.20
C ILE A 32 -14.55 3.68 10.68
N ASP A 33 -14.78 4.64 11.56
CA ASP A 33 -15.30 5.96 11.18
C ASP A 33 -14.27 6.73 10.35
N LEU A 34 -14.71 7.48 9.33
CA LEU A 34 -13.80 8.22 8.46
C LEU A 34 -12.98 9.28 9.22
N ASN A 35 -13.46 9.77 10.37
CA ASN A 35 -12.70 10.70 11.22
C ASN A 35 -11.44 10.06 11.86
N GLN A 36 -11.31 8.72 11.82
CA GLN A 36 -10.10 8.00 12.21
C GLN A 36 -9.13 7.79 11.04
N PHE A 37 -9.38 8.43 9.89
CA PHE A 37 -8.50 8.44 8.73
C PHE A 37 -7.97 9.84 8.48
N TYR A 38 -6.68 9.92 8.16
CA TYR A 38 -6.16 11.06 7.44
C TYR A 38 -6.53 10.92 5.96
N VAL A 39 -7.32 11.88 5.46
CA VAL A 39 -7.76 11.95 4.07
C VAL A 39 -6.68 12.65 3.25
N VAL A 40 -5.84 11.85 2.58
CA VAL A 40 -4.72 12.35 1.78
C VAL A 40 -5.26 12.95 0.49
N LYS A 41 -4.83 14.19 0.21
CA LYS A 41 -5.18 15.00 -0.96
C LYS A 41 -3.92 15.64 -1.55
N PRO A 42 -3.96 16.12 -2.81
CA PRO A 42 -2.85 16.86 -3.39
C PRO A 42 -2.36 17.98 -2.46
N GLY A 43 -1.04 18.08 -2.30
CA GLY A 43 -0.37 18.99 -1.35
C GLY A 43 0.00 18.35 -0.01
N ALA A 44 -0.51 17.16 0.33
CA ALA A 44 0.00 16.40 1.46
C ALA A 44 1.44 15.92 1.19
N THR A 45 2.34 16.14 2.15
CA THR A 45 3.71 15.65 2.10
C THR A 45 3.83 14.31 2.82
N ALA A 46 4.89 13.55 2.52
CA ALA A 46 5.21 12.33 3.25
C ALA A 46 5.40 12.57 4.76
N ALA A 47 5.97 13.72 5.15
CA ALA A 47 6.06 14.13 6.56
C ALA A 47 4.67 14.25 7.22
N THR A 48 3.70 14.89 6.56
CA THR A 48 2.33 15.02 7.08
C THR A 48 1.62 13.66 7.15
N ILE A 49 1.83 12.79 6.16
CA ILE A 49 1.29 11.43 6.16
C ILE A 49 1.86 10.62 7.34
N ASN A 50 3.19 10.65 7.53
CA ASN A 50 3.85 9.96 8.65
C ASN A 50 3.41 10.53 10.01
N GLN A 51 3.22 11.85 10.11
CA GLN A 51 2.70 12.47 11.32
C GLN A 51 1.30 11.96 11.66
N ALA A 52 0.41 11.83 10.67
CA ALA A 52 -0.92 11.25 10.87
C ALA A 52 -0.87 9.79 11.35
N LEU A 53 0.00 8.97 10.76
CA LEU A 53 0.22 7.59 11.20
C LEU A 53 0.68 7.54 12.66
N SER A 54 1.62 8.41 13.05
CA SER A 54 2.13 8.50 14.42
C SER A 54 1.07 8.94 15.43
N GLN A 55 0.05 9.68 14.98
CA GLN A 55 -1.08 10.13 15.79
C GLN A 55 -2.18 9.07 15.93
N GLY A 56 -2.00 7.88 15.35
CA GLY A 56 -3.00 6.82 15.45
C GLY A 56 -4.04 6.80 14.33
N LEU A 57 -3.91 7.66 13.30
CA LEU A 57 -4.84 7.65 12.17
C LEU A 57 -4.49 6.55 11.16
N ASN A 58 -5.52 6.09 10.45
CA ASN A 58 -5.41 5.33 9.22
C ASN A 58 -5.21 6.27 8.02
N LEU A 59 -4.95 5.75 6.82
CA LEU A 59 -4.78 6.54 5.61
C LEU A 59 -5.89 6.24 4.60
N LEU A 60 -6.51 7.30 4.07
CA LEU A 60 -7.38 7.22 2.89
C LEU A 60 -6.80 8.13 1.81
N PHE A 61 -6.21 7.56 0.77
CA PHE A 61 -5.76 8.31 -0.39
C PHE A 61 -6.94 8.57 -1.33
N THR A 62 -7.26 9.84 -1.53
CA THR A 62 -8.24 10.23 -2.56
C THR A 62 -7.63 10.06 -3.96
N PRO A 63 -8.43 10.07 -5.04
CA PRO A 63 -7.88 9.95 -6.40
C PRO A 63 -6.88 11.06 -6.70
N GLY A 64 -5.67 10.69 -7.11
CA GLY A 64 -4.57 11.63 -7.36
C GLY A 64 -3.21 10.93 -7.52
N ILE A 65 -2.20 11.72 -7.90
CA ILE A 65 -0.79 11.31 -7.98
C ILE A 65 -0.03 12.05 -6.87
N TYR A 66 0.68 11.31 -6.04
CA TYR A 66 1.31 11.76 -4.81
C TYR A 66 2.81 11.50 -4.87
N HIS A 67 3.59 12.57 -4.98
CA HIS A 67 5.03 12.49 -4.87
C HIS A 67 5.45 12.48 -3.39
N VAL A 68 6.39 11.59 -3.05
CA VAL A 68 6.93 11.45 -1.69
C VAL A 68 8.45 11.51 -1.69
N ASP A 69 9.01 12.40 -0.88
CA ASP A 69 10.46 12.64 -0.77
C ASP A 69 11.13 11.82 0.35
N GLN A 70 10.32 11.12 1.13
CA GLN A 70 10.72 10.18 2.18
C GLN A 70 9.70 9.06 2.26
N THR A 71 10.13 7.93 2.83
CA THR A 71 9.29 6.75 3.00
C THR A 71 8.08 7.00 3.89
N ILE A 72 6.91 6.49 3.48
CA ILE A 72 5.74 6.37 4.33
C ILE A 72 5.93 5.16 5.26
N ASN A 73 5.96 5.36 6.57
CA ASN A 73 6.26 4.31 7.56
C ASN A 73 5.00 3.90 8.33
N VAL A 74 4.47 2.72 8.01
CA VAL A 74 3.30 2.13 8.67
C VAL A 74 3.78 1.22 9.81
N ASN A 75 3.85 1.79 11.01
CA ASN A 75 4.45 1.12 12.18
C ASN A 75 3.43 0.63 13.22
N ARG A 76 2.14 0.91 13.04
CA ARG A 76 1.08 0.57 13.99
C ARG A 76 0.29 -0.63 13.47
N ALA A 77 0.10 -1.64 14.32
CA ALA A 77 -0.78 -2.76 14.03
C ALA A 77 -2.18 -2.29 13.63
N ASP A 78 -2.86 -3.09 12.81
CA ASP A 78 -4.22 -2.83 12.31
C ASP A 78 -4.40 -1.52 11.52
N THR A 79 -3.30 -0.87 11.10
CA THR A 79 -3.41 0.31 10.23
C THR A 79 -4.02 -0.06 8.88
N VAL A 80 -5.02 0.70 8.46
CA VAL A 80 -5.61 0.61 7.12
C VAL A 80 -5.05 1.73 6.25
N VAL A 81 -4.54 1.37 5.07
CA VAL A 81 -4.16 2.28 4.00
C VAL A 81 -5.01 1.95 2.78
N LEU A 82 -5.98 2.80 2.48
CA LEU A 82 -6.94 2.59 1.40
C LEU A 82 -6.81 3.68 0.33
N GLY A 83 -6.55 3.27 -0.91
CA GLY A 83 -6.58 4.12 -2.09
C GLY A 83 -7.93 4.10 -2.79
N LEU A 84 -8.35 5.26 -3.31
CA LEU A 84 -9.54 5.41 -4.12
C LEU A 84 -9.15 5.85 -5.54
N GLY A 85 -9.80 5.26 -6.55
CA GLY A 85 -9.67 5.71 -7.95
C GLY A 85 -8.25 5.62 -8.50
N LEU A 86 -7.53 4.53 -8.22
CA LEU A 86 -6.10 4.36 -8.55
C LEU A 86 -5.22 5.51 -8.05
N ALA A 87 -5.38 5.86 -6.78
CA ALA A 87 -4.42 6.72 -6.09
C ALA A 87 -2.99 6.19 -6.33
N THR A 88 -2.10 7.07 -6.78
CA THR A 88 -0.76 6.69 -7.24
C THR A 88 0.29 7.37 -6.38
N ILE A 89 1.23 6.61 -5.83
CA ILE A 89 2.36 7.11 -5.03
C ILE A 89 3.63 7.00 -5.87
N ILE A 90 4.36 8.10 -6.02
CA ILE A 90 5.64 8.16 -6.73
C ILE A 90 6.75 8.52 -5.73
N PRO A 91 7.70 7.62 -5.45
CA PRO A 91 8.85 7.96 -4.63
C PRO A 91 9.85 8.80 -5.42
N ASP A 92 10.14 9.99 -4.89
CA ASP A 92 11.19 10.85 -5.41
C ASP A 92 12.56 10.45 -4.83
N ASN A 93 13.64 10.86 -5.51
CA ASN A 93 15.02 10.72 -5.00
C ASN A 93 15.46 9.28 -4.66
N GLY A 94 14.77 8.26 -5.20
CA GLY A 94 15.10 6.86 -4.99
C GLY A 94 14.73 6.32 -3.60
N VAL A 95 13.81 6.97 -2.89
CA VAL A 95 13.31 6.45 -1.61
C VAL A 95 12.42 5.22 -1.82
N THR A 96 12.26 4.40 -0.79
CA THR A 96 11.17 3.43 -0.74
C THR A 96 9.86 4.17 -0.55
N ALA A 97 8.83 3.89 -1.36
CA ALA A 97 7.55 4.60 -1.26
C ALA A 97 6.85 4.32 0.09
N MET A 98 6.82 3.05 0.50
CA MET A 98 6.19 2.64 1.74
C MET A 98 6.89 1.46 2.41
N LYS A 99 7.04 1.53 3.73
CA LYS A 99 7.49 0.43 4.58
C LYS A 99 6.43 0.10 5.63
N VAL A 100 6.18 -1.18 5.83
CA VAL A 100 5.36 -1.71 6.93
C VAL A 100 6.28 -2.37 7.95
N ALA A 101 6.13 -2.04 9.23
CA ALA A 101 6.88 -2.69 10.31
C ALA A 101 6.46 -4.17 10.51
N ASP A 102 7.21 -4.91 11.32
CA ASP A 102 6.86 -6.29 11.72
C ASP A 102 5.71 -6.28 12.74
N VAL A 103 4.50 -5.96 12.26
CA VAL A 103 3.31 -5.76 13.10
C VAL A 103 2.09 -6.44 12.50
N ASP A 104 1.17 -6.84 13.36
CA ASP A 104 -0.07 -7.51 12.98
C ASP A 104 -0.96 -6.64 12.10
N GLY A 105 -1.59 -7.28 11.13
CA GLY A 105 -2.86 -6.83 10.59
C GLY A 105 -2.80 -5.51 9.83
N VAL A 106 -1.70 -5.09 9.22
CA VAL A 106 -1.77 -3.92 8.34
C VAL A 106 -2.56 -4.28 7.07
N LYS A 107 -3.47 -3.41 6.63
CA LYS A 107 -4.26 -3.59 5.41
C LYS A 107 -3.88 -2.52 4.39
N LEU A 108 -3.17 -2.91 3.34
CA LEU A 108 -2.87 -2.03 2.20
C LEU A 108 -3.81 -2.38 1.05
N ALA A 109 -4.57 -1.40 0.55
CA ALA A 109 -5.52 -1.68 -0.52
C ALA A 109 -5.70 -0.55 -1.55
N GLY A 110 -5.81 -0.92 -2.83
CA GLY A 110 -6.39 -0.06 -3.89
C GLY A 110 -5.53 1.11 -4.37
N PHE A 111 -4.21 0.97 -4.38
CA PHE A 111 -3.29 2.02 -4.86
C PHE A 111 -2.19 1.48 -5.76
N LEU A 112 -1.64 2.37 -6.58
CA LEU A 112 -0.48 2.12 -7.43
C LEU A 112 0.76 2.75 -6.79
N ILE A 113 1.88 2.03 -6.78
CA ILE A 113 3.20 2.62 -6.62
C ILE A 113 3.85 2.70 -8.00
N ASP A 114 4.16 3.91 -8.45
CA ASP A 114 4.77 4.15 -9.76
C ASP A 114 6.20 4.65 -9.55
N ALA A 115 7.17 3.92 -10.08
CA ALA A 115 8.58 4.15 -9.78
C ALA A 115 9.07 5.52 -10.29
N GLY A 116 9.80 6.24 -9.45
CA GLY A 116 10.50 7.46 -9.84
C GLY A 116 11.67 7.21 -10.80
N THR A 117 12.18 8.29 -11.39
CA THR A 117 13.30 8.25 -12.34
C THR A 117 14.62 7.82 -11.70
N VAL A 118 14.80 8.12 -10.41
CA VAL A 118 15.93 7.68 -9.59
C VAL A 118 15.62 6.29 -9.02
N ASN A 119 16.56 5.36 -9.16
CA ASN A 119 16.36 3.97 -8.74
C ASN A 119 16.09 3.86 -7.23
N SER A 120 14.92 3.34 -6.86
CA SER A 120 14.63 2.92 -5.49
C SER A 120 15.17 1.52 -5.22
N PRO A 121 15.87 1.26 -4.09
CA PRO A 121 16.26 -0.10 -3.73
C PRO A 121 15.06 -1.05 -3.60
N THR A 122 14.00 -0.58 -2.94
CA THR A 122 12.69 -1.23 -2.82
C THR A 122 11.59 -0.21 -3.07
N LEU A 123 10.43 -0.59 -3.64
CA LEU A 123 9.27 0.32 -3.73
C LEU A 123 8.29 0.11 -2.56
N LEU A 124 8.01 -1.15 -2.22
CA LEU A 124 7.23 -1.56 -1.06
C LEU A 124 8.01 -2.61 -0.26
N GLU A 125 8.03 -2.47 1.06
CA GLU A 125 8.66 -3.44 1.98
C GLU A 125 7.67 -3.79 3.10
N LEU A 126 7.37 -5.08 3.24
CA LEU A 126 6.44 -5.63 4.24
C LEU A 126 7.24 -6.39 5.30
N GLY A 127 7.44 -5.75 6.45
CA GLY A 127 8.37 -6.19 7.48
C GLY A 127 9.81 -5.80 7.15
N PRO A 128 10.66 -5.46 8.14
CA PRO A 128 12.10 -5.32 7.94
C PRO A 128 12.75 -6.66 7.60
N GLN A 129 13.92 -6.62 6.96
CA GLN A 129 14.71 -7.83 6.74
C GLN A 129 14.97 -8.60 8.05
N ASN A 130 14.81 -9.92 8.00
CA ASN A 130 14.89 -10.84 9.16
C ASN A 130 13.72 -10.74 10.15
N SER A 131 12.57 -10.21 9.73
CA SER A 131 11.28 -10.49 10.37
C SER A 131 11.11 -11.98 10.69
N SER A 132 10.56 -12.27 11.86
CA SER A 132 10.38 -13.65 12.36
C SER A 132 9.20 -13.81 13.31
N ALA A 133 8.38 -12.76 13.48
CA ALA A 133 7.15 -12.84 14.24
C ALA A 133 6.09 -13.59 13.42
N ASP A 134 5.40 -14.53 14.06
CA ASP A 134 4.23 -15.21 13.49
C ASP A 134 3.03 -14.26 13.52
N HIS A 135 2.43 -14.04 12.34
CA HIS A 135 1.28 -13.17 12.16
C HIS A 135 0.04 -13.95 11.70
N SER A 136 0.08 -15.29 11.73
CA SER A 136 -0.96 -16.17 11.19
C SER A 136 -2.37 -15.87 11.72
N ALA A 137 -2.51 -15.35 12.94
CA ALA A 137 -3.78 -14.95 13.54
C ALA A 137 -4.38 -13.67 12.89
N ASN A 138 -3.55 -12.64 12.67
CA ASN A 138 -3.93 -11.34 12.11
C ASN A 138 -2.85 -10.87 11.11
N PRO A 139 -2.78 -11.50 9.92
CA PRO A 139 -1.70 -11.22 8.99
C PRO A 139 -1.85 -9.83 8.36
N THR A 140 -0.72 -9.23 8.00
CA THR A 140 -0.71 -8.10 7.07
C THR A 140 -1.20 -8.55 5.69
N SER A 141 -1.96 -7.72 4.99
CA SER A 141 -2.49 -8.02 3.66
C SER A 141 -2.26 -6.88 2.68
N ILE A 142 -1.94 -7.23 1.43
CA ILE A 142 -2.00 -6.31 0.29
C ILE A 142 -3.07 -6.77 -0.70
N GLN A 143 -3.92 -5.82 -1.13
CA GLN A 143 -5.07 -6.08 -1.99
C GLN A 143 -5.23 -5.01 -3.05
N ASP A 144 -5.22 -5.36 -4.33
CA ASP A 144 -5.25 -4.36 -5.42
C ASP A 144 -4.14 -3.30 -5.26
N VAL A 145 -2.96 -3.75 -4.78
CA VAL A 145 -1.74 -2.94 -4.74
C VAL A 145 -0.96 -3.24 -6.00
N TYR A 146 -0.72 -2.21 -6.79
CA TYR A 146 -0.07 -2.33 -8.09
C TYR A 146 1.30 -1.68 -8.05
N VAL A 147 2.21 -2.15 -8.90
CA VAL A 147 3.50 -1.50 -9.12
C VAL A 147 3.72 -1.29 -10.61
N ARG A 148 4.15 -0.09 -10.99
CA ARG A 148 4.58 0.24 -12.35
C ARG A 148 6.03 0.74 -12.34
N ILE A 149 6.84 0.24 -13.28
CA ILE A 149 8.21 0.71 -13.51
C ILE A 149 8.37 1.11 -14.98
N GLY A 150 8.23 2.41 -15.26
CA GLY A 150 8.29 2.99 -16.60
C GLY A 150 6.93 3.13 -17.30
N GLY A 151 6.93 3.48 -18.59
CA GLY A 151 5.74 3.59 -19.44
C GLY A 151 5.10 4.98 -19.45
N ALA A 152 5.19 5.73 -18.35
CA ALA A 152 4.81 7.14 -18.25
C ALA A 152 6.02 8.07 -18.13
N GLY A 153 7.16 7.65 -18.69
CA GLY A 153 8.49 8.19 -18.40
C GLY A 153 9.41 7.09 -17.89
N ALA A 154 10.70 7.40 -17.71
CA ALA A 154 11.63 6.42 -17.14
C ALA A 154 11.34 6.23 -15.65
N GLY A 155 11.35 4.98 -15.19
CA GLY A 155 11.22 4.64 -13.77
C GLY A 155 12.12 3.46 -13.45
N LYS A 156 12.72 3.39 -12.26
CA LYS A 156 13.64 2.31 -11.88
C LYS A 156 13.43 1.86 -10.45
N ALA A 157 13.55 0.56 -10.22
CA ALA A 157 13.65 -0.01 -8.90
C ALA A 157 14.53 -1.26 -8.94
N THR A 158 15.29 -1.55 -7.90
CA THR A 158 16.02 -2.82 -7.81
C THR A 158 15.06 -3.95 -7.48
N THR A 159 14.26 -3.79 -6.42
CA THR A 159 13.20 -4.71 -6.03
C THR A 159 11.86 -3.96 -5.95
N SER A 160 10.81 -4.51 -6.54
CA SER A 160 9.50 -3.86 -6.52
C SER A 160 8.81 -4.03 -5.16
N ILE A 161 8.59 -5.27 -4.74
CA ILE A 161 7.97 -5.60 -3.46
C ILE A 161 8.86 -6.58 -2.72
N ALA A 162 9.31 -6.21 -1.51
CA ALA A 162 10.01 -7.10 -0.59
C ALA A 162 9.03 -7.54 0.50
N VAL A 163 8.86 -8.86 0.67
CA VAL A 163 8.01 -9.45 1.71
C VAL A 163 8.91 -10.21 2.67
N HIS A 164 8.96 -9.73 3.92
CA HIS A 164 9.79 -10.28 4.98
C HIS A 164 8.97 -10.81 6.15
N SER A 165 7.87 -10.14 6.52
CA SER A 165 6.97 -10.63 7.57
C SER A 165 6.32 -11.97 7.19
N ASP A 166 6.19 -12.84 8.19
CA ASP A 166 5.51 -14.12 8.03
C ASP A 166 4.00 -13.91 7.81
N ASP A 167 3.36 -14.91 7.18
CA ASP A 167 1.90 -15.00 6.97
C ASP A 167 1.23 -13.91 6.11
N VAL A 168 2.00 -13.01 5.48
CA VAL A 168 1.46 -11.95 4.63
C VAL A 168 0.54 -12.52 3.54
N ILE A 169 -0.66 -11.96 3.44
CA ILE A 169 -1.62 -12.29 2.38
C ILE A 169 -1.44 -11.32 1.21
N ILE A 170 -1.08 -11.86 0.04
CA ILE A 170 -1.11 -11.13 -1.23
C ILE A 170 -2.36 -11.60 -1.99
N ASP A 171 -3.40 -10.77 -2.00
CA ASP A 171 -4.67 -11.06 -2.66
C ASP A 171 -4.93 -10.02 -3.76
N HIS A 172 -4.49 -10.39 -4.97
CA HIS A 172 -4.39 -9.52 -6.15
C HIS A 172 -3.32 -8.43 -6.06
N THR A 173 -2.30 -8.58 -6.90
CA THR A 173 -1.28 -7.57 -7.20
C THR A 173 -0.97 -7.64 -8.69
N TRP A 174 -0.48 -6.54 -9.24
CA TRP A 174 0.18 -6.54 -10.55
C TRP A 174 1.46 -5.74 -10.43
N VAL A 175 2.59 -6.46 -10.50
CA VAL A 175 3.93 -5.88 -10.44
C VAL A 175 4.49 -5.87 -11.86
N TRP A 176 4.54 -4.69 -12.48
CA TRP A 176 4.76 -4.55 -13.90
C TRP A 176 5.92 -3.60 -14.22
N ARG A 177 7.03 -4.20 -14.66
CA ARG A 177 8.03 -3.47 -15.43
C ARG A 177 7.48 -3.22 -16.82
N ALA A 178 7.36 -1.95 -17.21
CA ALA A 178 6.71 -1.57 -18.44
C ALA A 178 7.36 -2.18 -19.68
N ASP A 179 6.55 -2.80 -20.54
CA ASP A 179 6.96 -3.33 -21.85
C ASP A 179 6.66 -2.37 -23.02
N HIS A 180 5.88 -1.31 -22.78
CA HIS A 180 5.53 -0.28 -23.75
C HIS A 180 5.31 1.09 -23.08
N GLY A 181 5.16 2.13 -23.90
CA GLY A 181 5.05 3.52 -23.46
C GLY A 181 6.39 4.24 -23.47
N GLU A 182 6.41 5.46 -22.92
CA GLU A 182 7.61 6.29 -22.86
C GLU A 182 8.56 5.81 -21.75
N GLY A 183 9.86 5.95 -21.96
CA GLY A 183 10.87 5.58 -20.97
C GLY A 183 11.08 4.08 -20.76
N VAL A 184 10.73 3.25 -21.74
CA VAL A 184 10.94 1.80 -21.72
C VAL A 184 12.22 1.41 -22.45
N GLY A 185 12.98 0.49 -21.86
CA GLY A 185 14.21 -0.04 -22.45
C GLY A 185 15.00 -0.87 -21.44
N TRP A 186 15.96 -1.65 -21.92
CA TRP A 186 16.75 -2.56 -21.06
C TRP A 186 17.35 -1.84 -19.84
N GLU A 187 18.04 -0.72 -20.07
CA GLU A 187 18.59 0.13 -19.01
C GLU A 187 17.69 1.31 -18.62
N THR A 188 16.70 1.66 -19.45
CA THR A 188 15.87 2.86 -19.24
C THR A 188 14.90 2.68 -18.07
N ASN A 189 14.19 1.54 -18.03
CA ASN A 189 13.32 1.16 -16.93
C ASN A 189 13.73 -0.18 -16.31
N ARG A 190 15.04 -0.31 -16.04
CA ARG A 190 15.59 -1.51 -15.42
C ARG A 190 14.89 -1.77 -14.08
N ALA A 191 14.38 -3.00 -13.92
CA ALA A 191 13.89 -3.56 -12.67
C ALA A 191 14.29 -5.02 -12.59
N ASP A 192 15.06 -5.37 -11.57
CA ASP A 192 15.73 -6.67 -11.47
C ASP A 192 14.86 -7.70 -10.72
N TYR A 193 14.10 -7.27 -9.70
CA TYR A 193 13.36 -8.14 -8.78
C TYR A 193 11.94 -7.64 -8.44
#